data_AF-A0A935MLK0-F1
#
_entry.id   AF-A0A935MLK0-F1
#
_cell.length_a   1.000
_cell.length_b   1.000
_cell.length_c   1.000
_cell.angle_alpha   90.00
_cell.angle_beta   90.00
_cell.angle_gamma   90.00
#
_symmetry.space_group_name_H-M   'P 1'
#
loop_
_entity.id
_entity.type
_entity.pdbx_description
1 polymer ?
#
loop_
_entity_poly.entity_id
_entity_poly.type
_entity_poly.pdbx_seq_one_letter_code
_entity_poly.pdbx_strand_id
1 'polypeptide(L)' 'DIHSPNIPTVKSIVALLQNAVQRIPKERLWVNPDCGLKTRGWEEVKPALHNMVTAAYFCRNKEQ' A
#
# COMPACT_ATOMS: atom_id res chain seq x y z
N ASP A 1 7.77 3.21 -2.80
CA ASP A 1 8.72 3.96 -3.63
C ASP A 1 8.22 4.13 -5.04
N ILE A 2 7.74 5.35 -5.32
CA ILE A 2 7.29 5.74 -6.66
C ILE A 2 8.47 6.06 -7.60
N HIS A 3 9.70 6.17 -7.10
CA HIS A 3 10.90 6.46 -7.91
C HIS A 3 11.59 5.19 -8.44
N SER A 4 11.10 4.00 -8.07
CA SER A 4 11.61 2.71 -8.53
C SER A 4 10.59 1.99 -9.41
N PRO A 5 10.96 1.37 -10.55
CA PRO A 5 10.04 0.65 -11.45
C PRO A 5 9.34 -0.56 -10.78
N ASN A 6 9.73 -0.91 -9.57
CA ASN A 6 9.14 -1.99 -8.79
C ASN A 6 7.61 -1.85 -8.62
N ILE A 7 6.92 -2.98 -8.78
CA ILE A 7 5.50 -3.14 -8.46
C ILE A 7 5.42 -3.89 -7.11
N PRO A 8 5.07 -3.21 -6.00
CA PRO A 8 5.04 -3.85 -4.70
C PRO A 8 3.95 -4.93 -4.65
N THR A 9 4.27 -6.06 -4.03
CA THR A 9 3.31 -7.16 -3.81
C THR A 9 2.33 -6.82 -2.67
N VAL A 10 1.15 -7.45 -2.68
CA VAL A 10 0.20 -7.33 -1.56
C VAL A 10 0.87 -7.70 -0.23
N LYS A 11 1.63 -8.79 -0.19
CA LYS A 11 2.31 -9.29 1.02
C LYS A 11 3.28 -8.25 1.59
N SER A 12 4.07 -7.59 0.74
CA SER A 12 5.02 -6.57 1.19
C SER A 12 4.30 -5.34 1.75
N ILE A 13 3.18 -4.92 1.13
CA ILE A 13 2.40 -3.78 1.64
C ILE A 13 1.73 -4.14 2.97
N VAL A 14 1.16 -5.34 3.11
CA VAL A 14 0.58 -5.81 4.38
C VAL A 14 1.62 -5.78 5.51
N ALA A 15 2.84 -6.24 5.26
CA ALA A 15 3.91 -6.21 6.26
C ALA A 15 4.24 -4.77 6.71
N LEU A 16 4.26 -3.80 5.78
CA LEU A 16 4.46 -2.39 6.12
C LEU A 16 3.29 -1.84 6.96
N LEU A 17 2.05 -2.15 6.60
CA LEU A 17 0.86 -1.72 7.34
C LEU A 17 0.83 -2.32 8.75
N GLN A 18 1.21 -3.59 8.92
CA GLN A 18 1.32 -4.24 10.23
C GLN A 18 2.35 -3.55 11.14
N ASN A 19 3.47 -3.08 10.58
CA ASN A 19 4.45 -2.30 11.33
C ASN A 19 3.92 -0.89 11.66
N ALA A 20 3.16 -0.28 10.75
CA ALA A 20 2.60 1.06 10.96
C ALA A 20 1.57 1.10 12.10
N VAL A 21 0.67 0.11 12.18
CA VAL A 21 -0.37 0.06 13.23
C VAL A 21 0.19 -0.17 14.63
N GLN A 22 1.43 -0.67 14.76
CA GLN A 22 2.12 -0.77 16.05
C GLN A 22 2.52 0.60 16.61
N ARG A 23 2.56 1.65 15.78
CA ARG A 23 3.03 2.99 16.14
C ARG A 23 1.96 4.07 15.99
N ILE A 24 1.01 3.88 15.07
CA ILE A 24 -0.04 4.83 14.74
C ILE A 24 -1.39 4.13 14.93
N PRO A 25 -2.31 4.68 15.73
CA PRO A 25 -3.66 4.12 15.87
C PRO A 25 -4.33 3.94 14.50
N LYS A 26 -5.04 2.83 14.32
CA LYS A 26 -5.71 2.44 13.06
C LYS A 26 -6.58 3.58 12.50
N GLU A 27 -7.28 4.29 13.38
CA GLU A 27 -8.22 5.37 13.05
C GLU A 27 -7.52 6.60 12.44
N ARG A 28 -6.20 6.71 12.63
CA ARG A 28 -5.35 7.80 12.14
C ARG A 28 -4.45 7.38 10.98
N LEU A 29 -4.45 6.11 10.60
CA LEU A 29 -3.57 5.58 9.57
C LEU A 29 -4.24 5.65 8.19
N TRP A 30 -3.61 6.36 7.26
CA TRP A 30 -4.00 6.43 5.85
C TRP A 30 -3.00 5.67 4.99
N VAL A 31 -3.47 5.16 3.84
CA VAL A 31 -2.67 4.40 2.88
C VAL A 31 -2.72 5.10 1.53
N ASN A 32 -1.56 5.56 1.06
CA ASN A 32 -1.38 6.23 -0.23
C ASN A 32 0.04 5.98 -0.76
N PRO A 33 0.30 6.24 -2.05
CA PRO A 33 1.67 6.21 -2.58
C PRO A 33 2.53 7.32 -1.99
N ASP A 34 3.86 7.14 -2.04
CA ASP A 34 4.83 8.10 -1.47
C ASP A 34 4.72 9.51 -2.07
N CYS A 35 4.36 9.62 -3.35
CA CYS A 35 4.18 10.88 -4.07
C CYS A 35 3.27 10.67 -5.29
N GLY A 36 3.14 11.70 -6.14
CA GLY A 36 2.41 11.62 -7.41
C GLY A 36 2.99 10.60 -8.39
N LEU A 37 2.15 10.16 -9.32
CA LEU A 37 2.45 9.08 -10.28
C LEU A 37 2.86 9.60 -11.67
N LYS A 38 3.17 10.90 -11.81
CA LYS A 38 3.43 11.57 -13.10
C LYS A 38 4.49 10.86 -13.95
N THR A 39 5.51 10.28 -13.31
CA THR A 39 6.65 9.65 -13.97
C THR A 39 6.49 8.14 -14.17
N ARG A 40 5.32 7.56 -13.87
CA ARG A 40 5.08 6.11 -13.89
C ARG A 40 4.18 5.66 -15.02
N GLY A 41 4.47 4.47 -15.54
CA GLY A 41 3.69 3.84 -16.62
C GLY A 41 2.44 3.14 -16.10
N TRP A 42 1.39 3.04 -16.92
CA TRP A 42 0.13 2.39 -16.53
C TRP A 42 0.29 0.91 -16.18
N GLU A 43 1.19 0.19 -16.86
CA GLU A 43 1.50 -1.23 -16.59
C GLU A 43 2.09 -1.44 -15.19
N GLU A 44 2.66 -0.39 -14.58
CA GLU A 44 3.19 -0.43 -13.23
C GLU A 44 2.17 0.11 -12.21
N VAL A 45 1.52 1.21 -12.56
CA VAL A 45 0.58 1.93 -11.67
C VAL A 45 -0.65 1.10 -11.36
N LYS A 46 -1.29 0.49 -12.36
CA LYS A 46 -2.52 -0.28 -12.15
C LYS A 46 -2.32 -1.44 -11.16
N PRO A 47 -1.35 -2.34 -11.35
CA PRO A 47 -1.15 -3.44 -10.40
C PRO A 47 -0.64 -2.93 -9.05
N ALA A 48 0.19 -1.88 -8.99
CA ALA A 48 0.66 -1.33 -7.72
C ALA A 48 -0.50 -0.77 -6.87
N LEU A 49 -1.39 0.01 -7.48
CA LEU A 49 -2.57 0.56 -6.79
C LEU A 49 -3.56 -0.54 -6.42
N HIS A 50 -3.80 -1.51 -7.32
CA HIS A 50 -4.63 -2.67 -7.01
C HIS A 50 -4.09 -3.42 -5.78
N ASN A 51 -2.78 -3.71 -5.75
CA ASN A 51 -2.15 -4.39 -4.63
C ASN A 51 -2.24 -3.60 -3.32
N MET A 52 -2.11 -2.26 -3.39
CA MET A 52 -2.22 -1.38 -2.23
C MET A 52 -3.63 -1.38 -1.64
N VAL A 53 -4.67 -1.29 -2.48
CA VAL A 53 -6.07 -1.36 -2.04
C VAL A 53 -6.39 -2.74 -1.46
N THR A 54 -5.93 -3.81 -2.11
CA THR A 54 -6.11 -5.19 -1.63
C THR A 54 -5.44 -5.41 -0.27
N ALA A 55 -4.22 -4.90 -0.08
CA ALA A 55 -3.54 -4.97 1.22
C ALA A 55 -4.33 -4.23 2.32
N ALA A 56 -4.79 -3.01 2.03
CA ALA A 56 -5.61 -2.24 2.96
C ALA A 56 -6.96 -2.92 3.25
N TYR A 57 -7.56 -3.61 2.27
CA TYR A 57 -8.75 -4.42 2.48
C TYR A 57 -8.47 -5.59 3.43
N PHE A 58 -7.38 -6.33 3.25
CA PHE A 58 -7.01 -7.40 4.16
C PHE A 58 -6.75 -6.91 5.59
N CYS A 59 -6.06 -5.78 5.76
CA CYS A 59 -5.81 -5.23 7.09
C CYS A 59 -7.09 -4.74 7.77
N ARG A 60 -8.08 -4.22 7.03
CA ARG A 60 -9.37 -3.79 7.59
C ARG A 60 -10.26 -4.95 8.02
N ASN A 61 -10.28 -6.03 7.26
CA ASN A 61 -11.18 -7.17 7.50
C ASN A 61 -10.54 -8.29 8.35
N LYS A 62 -9.27 -8.18 8.74
CA LYS A 62 -8.60 -9.14 9.63
C LYS A 62 -9.02 -9.05 11.10
N GLU A 63 -10.10 -8.34 11.41
CA GLU A 63 -10.76 -8.35 12.73
C GLU A 63 -11.87 -9.41 12.75
N GLN A 64 -11.47 -10.69 12.76
CA GLN A 64 -12.24 -11.83 13.31
C GLN A 64 -11.27 -12.83 13.95
#